data_AF-A0A0M9DW23-F1
#
_entry.id   AF-A0A0M9DW23-F1
#
_cell.length_a   1.000
_cell.length_b   1.000
_cell.length_c   1.000
_cell.angle_alpha   90.00
_cell.angle_beta   90.00
_cell.angle_gamma   90.00
#
_symmetry.space_group_name_H-M   'P 1'
#
loop_
_entity.id
_entity.type
_entity.pdbx_description
1 polymer ?
#
loop_
_entity_poly.entity_id
_entity_poly.type
_entity_poly.pdbx_seq_one_letter_code
_entity_poly.pdbx_strand_id
1 'polypeptide(L)'
;MSKSRLLLIGFFIGITIDLFEYSPGIHASACVLLAFIRPYLVSLLAARSNMDEDEIREISIREISLPWFITYASVLIFIHHLAVFLLEAWTGKLVWLSLQKAFFSTIFTLVLLIIVQYLFFTSRKK
;
A
#
# COMPACT_ATOMS: atom_id res chain seq x y z
N MET A 1 3.58 16.38 3.76
CA MET A 1 4.71 16.24 2.80
C MET A 1 4.30 16.79 1.44
N SER A 2 5.20 17.42 0.68
CA SER A 2 4.92 17.77 -0.71
C SER A 2 4.77 16.51 -1.57
N LYS A 3 3.86 16.52 -2.55
CA LYS A 3 3.56 15.36 -3.41
C LYS A 3 4.83 14.79 -4.05
N SER A 4 5.71 15.64 -4.57
CA SER A 4 6.98 15.25 -5.19
C SER A 4 7.90 14.49 -4.24
N ARG A 5 7.92 14.82 -2.94
CA ARG A 5 8.73 14.11 -1.95
C ARG A 5 8.23 12.68 -1.75
N LEU A 6 6.91 12.47 -1.72
CA LEU A 6 6.33 11.14 -1.56
C LEU A 6 6.63 10.25 -2.79
N LEU A 7 6.58 10.83 -3.99
CA LEU A 7 6.95 10.12 -5.23
C LEU A 7 8.42 9.73 -5.23
N LEU A 8 9.33 10.63 -4.84
CA LEU A 8 10.76 10.33 -4.74
C LEU A 8 11.05 9.23 -3.72
N ILE A 9 10.40 9.29 -2.54
CA ILE A 9 10.54 8.23 -1.53
C ILE A 9 10.04 6.89 -2.09
N GLY A 10 8.88 6.87 -2.74
CA GLY A 10 8.35 5.67 -3.40
C GLY A 10 9.32 5.12 -4.45
N PHE A 11 9.88 5.98 -5.29
CA PHE A 11 10.87 5.59 -6.30
C PHE A 11 12.12 4.95 -5.67
N PHE A 12 12.73 5.60 -4.67
CA PHE A 12 13.94 5.09 -4.04
C PHE A 12 13.72 3.78 -3.25
N ILE A 13 12.55 3.62 -2.62
CA ILE A 13 12.19 2.35 -1.98
C ILE A 13 12.06 1.25 -3.05
N GLY A 14 11.29 1.51 -4.11
CA GLY A 14 11.04 0.50 -5.12
C GLY A 14 12.30 0.13 -5.92
N ILE A 15 13.14 1.10 -6.28
CA ILE A 15 14.40 0.80 -6.99
C ILE A 15 15.37 0.01 -6.12
N THR A 16 15.34 0.20 -4.79
CA THR A 16 16.14 -0.62 -3.87
C THR A 16 15.68 -2.08 -3.94
N ILE A 17 14.38 -2.33 -3.96
CA ILE A 17 13.82 -3.69 -4.10
C ILE A 17 14.20 -4.29 -5.47
N ASP A 18 14.03 -3.52 -6.54
CA ASP A 18 14.36 -3.95 -7.91
C ASP A 18 15.84 -4.38 -8.06
N LEU A 19 16.75 -3.73 -7.33
CA LEU A 19 18.18 -4.09 -7.32
C LEU A 19 18.45 -5.45 -6.66
N PHE A 20 17.65 -5.84 -5.65
CA PHE A 20 17.80 -7.13 -4.97
C PHE A 20 17.06 -8.26 -5.67
N GLU A 21 15.91 -7.97 -6.29
CA GLU A 21 15.08 -8.97 -6.97
C GLU A 21 15.42 -9.16 -8.46
N TYR A 22 16.37 -8.39 -8.99
CA TYR A 22 16.72 -8.38 -10.42
C TYR A 22 15.51 -8.09 -11.34
N SER A 23 14.56 -7.28 -10.85
CA SER A 23 13.31 -6.90 -11.52
C SER A 23 13.35 -5.42 -11.93
N PRO A 24 14.10 -5.03 -12.97
CA PRO A 24 14.44 -3.62 -13.20
C PRO A 24 13.19 -2.75 -13.40
N GLY A 25 12.89 -1.91 -12.41
CA GLY A 25 11.86 -0.87 -12.47
C GLY A 25 10.44 -1.31 -12.14
N ILE A 26 10.19 -2.59 -11.82
CA ILE A 26 8.83 -3.09 -11.54
C ILE A 26 8.31 -2.53 -10.21
N HIS A 27 9.06 -2.72 -9.13
CA HIS A 27 8.70 -2.21 -7.81
C HIS A 27 8.86 -0.69 -7.74
N ALA A 28 9.85 -0.10 -8.42
CA ALA A 28 9.93 1.36 -8.56
C ALA A 28 8.63 1.95 -9.11
N SER A 29 8.09 1.37 -10.19
CA SER A 29 6.83 1.82 -10.80
C SER A 29 5.64 1.61 -9.87
N ALA A 30 5.54 0.43 -9.24
CA ALA A 30 4.44 0.12 -8.31
C ALA A 30 4.45 0.99 -7.04
N CYS A 31 5.63 1.30 -6.50
CA CYS A 31 5.78 2.17 -5.32
C CYS A 31 5.48 3.63 -5.65
N VAL A 32 5.88 4.13 -6.83
CA VAL A 32 5.53 5.47 -7.30
C VAL A 32 4.01 5.59 -7.51
N LEU A 33 3.38 4.58 -8.11
CA LEU A 33 1.93 4.52 -8.28
C LEU A 33 1.21 4.59 -6.92
N LEU A 34 1.67 3.80 -5.94
CA LEU A 34 1.11 3.80 -4.60
C LEU A 34 1.30 5.16 -3.90
N ALA A 35 2.48 5.78 -4.03
CA ALA A 35 2.77 7.12 -3.54
C ALA A 35 1.85 8.19 -4.17
N PHE A 36 1.53 8.05 -5.46
CA PHE A 36 0.62 8.95 -6.16
C PHE A 36 -0.83 8.79 -5.67
N ILE A 37 -1.31 7.55 -5.51
CA ILE A 37 -2.71 7.25 -5.14
C ILE A 37 -3.00 7.53 -3.66
N ARG A 38 -2.02 7.29 -2.78
CA ARG A 38 -2.17 7.43 -1.32
C ARG A 38 -2.93 8.69 -0.87
N PRO A 39 -2.56 9.92 -1.26
CA PRO A 39 -3.27 11.12 -0.79
C PRO A 39 -4.75 11.15 -1.19
N TYR A 40 -5.10 10.64 -2.38
CA TYR A 40 -6.49 10.57 -2.84
C TYR A 40 -7.31 9.56 -2.03
N LEU A 41 -6.70 8.42 -1.69
CA LEU A 41 -7.36 7.41 -0.86
C LEU A 41 -7.57 7.92 0.57
N VAL A 42 -6.58 8.62 1.13
CA VAL A 42 -6.68 9.25 2.46
C VAL A 42 -7.81 10.28 2.49
N SER A 43 -7.87 11.20 1.51
CA SER A 43 -8.94 12.20 1.45
C SER A 43 -10.32 11.58 1.28
N LEU A 44 -10.44 10.51 0.49
CA LEU A 44 -11.70 9.79 0.29
C LEU A 44 -12.19 9.11 1.57
N LEU A 45 -11.27 8.52 2.35
CA LEU A 45 -11.60 7.87 3.61
C LEU A 45 -11.93 8.90 4.70
N ALA A 46 -11.18 10.00 4.80
CA ALA A 46 -11.46 11.12 5.72
C ALA A 46 -12.89 11.65 5.53
N ALA A 47 -13.27 11.90 4.28
CA ALA A 47 -14.60 12.37 3.93
C ALA A 47 -15.72 11.39 4.34
N ARG A 48 -15.44 10.08 4.39
CA ARG A 48 -16.42 9.06 4.79
C ARG A 48 -16.43 8.78 6.30
N SER A 49 -15.31 8.97 6.97
CA SER A 49 -15.15 8.64 8.39
C SER A 49 -15.42 9.83 9.32
N ASN A 50 -15.63 11.04 8.78
CA ASN A 50 -15.70 12.31 9.53
C ASN A 50 -14.47 12.53 10.43
N MET A 51 -13.33 11.94 10.07
CA MET A 51 -12.05 12.13 10.76
C MET A 51 -11.25 13.22 10.04
N ASP A 52 -10.43 13.95 10.80
CA ASP A 52 -9.55 14.95 10.22
C ASP A 52 -8.50 14.27 9.32
N GLU A 53 -8.17 14.87 8.17
CA GLU A 53 -7.16 14.32 7.25
C GLU A 53 -5.81 14.09 7.94
N ASP A 54 -5.49 14.91 8.94
CA ASP A 54 -4.26 14.80 9.72
C ASP A 54 -4.25 13.58 10.67
N GLU A 55 -5.40 13.11 11.17
CA GLU A 55 -5.51 11.85 11.94
C GLU A 55 -5.31 10.63 11.03
N ILE A 56 -5.57 10.74 9.73
CA ILE A 56 -5.38 9.66 8.74
C ILE A 56 -3.98 9.75 8.10
N ARG A 57 -3.09 10.67 8.50
CA ARG A 57 -1.73 10.72 7.96
C ARG A 57 -0.80 9.69 8.59
N GLU A 58 -1.02 9.39 9.87
CA GLU A 58 -0.33 8.39 10.66
C GLU A 58 -1.22 7.13 10.77
N ILE A 59 -1.32 6.37 9.68
CA ILE A 59 -2.27 5.25 9.59
C ILE A 59 -1.77 4.08 10.45
N SER A 60 -2.18 4.08 11.71
CA SER A 60 -2.12 2.96 12.64
C SER A 60 -3.53 2.47 12.97
N ILE A 61 -3.67 1.17 13.25
CA ILE A 61 -4.91 0.55 13.76
C ILE A 61 -5.41 1.24 15.05
N ARG A 62 -4.55 2.01 15.73
CA ARG A 62 -4.90 2.72 16.96
C ARG A 62 -5.42 4.14 16.73
N GLU A 63 -5.04 4.77 15.63
CA GLU A 63 -5.45 6.13 15.29
C GLU A 63 -6.76 6.12 14.50
N ILE A 64 -6.96 5.08 13.69
CA ILE A 64 -8.21 4.85 12.96
C ILE A 64 -8.82 3.50 13.34
N SER A 65 -10.15 3.39 13.28
CA SER A 65 -10.80 2.13 13.62
C SER A 65 -10.40 0.99 12.67
N LEU A 66 -10.41 -0.24 13.18
CA LEU A 66 -9.98 -1.44 12.46
C LEU A 66 -10.61 -1.58 11.05
N PRO A 67 -11.92 -1.33 10.85
CA PRO A 67 -12.51 -1.38 9.51
C PRO A 67 -11.87 -0.38 8.53
N TRP A 68 -11.62 0.86 8.96
CA TRP A 68 -11.00 1.88 8.10
C TRP A 68 -9.56 1.53 7.76
N PHE A 69 -8.81 0.98 8.73
CA PHE A 69 -7.46 0.47 8.48
C PHE A 69 -7.47 -0.66 7.47
N ILE A 70 -8.37 -1.64 7.63
CA ILE A 70 -8.50 -2.76 6.71
C ILE A 70 -8.86 -2.26 5.31
N THR A 71 -9.84 -1.36 5.17
CA THR A 71 -10.21 -0.78 3.87
C THR A 71 -9.05 -0.03 3.23
N TYR A 72 -8.37 0.84 3.97
CA TYR A 72 -7.21 1.57 3.47
C TYR A 72 -6.09 0.62 3.01
N ALA A 73 -5.67 -0.29 3.89
CA ALA A 73 -4.55 -1.18 3.66
C ALA A 73 -4.84 -2.15 2.51
N SER A 74 -6.02 -2.78 2.49
CA SER A 74 -6.42 -3.72 1.44
C SER A 74 -6.40 -3.08 0.06
N VAL A 75 -6.92 -1.85 -0.10
CA VAL A 75 -6.92 -1.15 -1.39
C VAL A 75 -5.49 -0.87 -1.86
N LEU A 76 -4.63 -0.31 -1.00
CA LEU A 76 -3.25 -0.02 -1.40
C LEU A 76 -2.43 -1.26 -1.70
N ILE A 77 -2.51 -2.29 -0.86
CA ILE A 77 -1.80 -3.55 -1.05
C ILE A 77 -2.25 -4.22 -2.34
N PHE A 78 -3.56 -4.23 -2.61
CA PHE A 78 -4.09 -4.80 -3.83
C PHE A 78 -3.60 -4.07 -5.08
N ILE A 79 -3.64 -2.73 -5.07
CA ILE A 79 -3.12 -1.92 -6.17
C ILE A 79 -1.62 -2.18 -6.40
N HIS A 80 -0.84 -2.28 -5.33
CA HIS A 80 0.60 -2.58 -5.43
C HIS A 80 0.86 -3.95 -6.05
N HIS A 81 0.27 -5.01 -5.50
CA HIS A 81 0.45 -6.38 -6.01
C HIS A 81 -0.07 -6.53 -7.44
N LEU A 82 -1.20 -5.89 -7.75
CA LEU A 82 -1.74 -5.89 -9.11
C LEU A 82 -0.77 -5.21 -10.08
N ALA A 83 -0.20 -4.05 -9.72
CA ALA A 83 0.78 -3.36 -10.54
C ALA A 83 2.04 -4.22 -10.77
N VAL A 84 2.58 -4.83 -9.72
CA VAL A 84 3.75 -5.73 -9.82
C VAL A 84 3.46 -6.89 -10.75
N PHE A 85 2.38 -7.65 -10.53
CA PHE A 85 2.09 -8.85 -11.33
C PHE A 85 1.71 -8.54 -12.78
N LEU A 86 1.04 -7.41 -13.04
CA LEU A 86 0.75 -6.99 -14.42
C LEU A 86 2.02 -6.59 -15.17
N LEU A 87 2.95 -5.90 -14.50
CA LEU A 87 4.24 -5.53 -15.09
C LEU A 87 5.16 -6.74 -15.28
N GLU A 88 5.12 -7.71 -14.35
CA GLU A 88 5.90 -8.95 -14.42
C GLU A 88 5.41 -9.87 -15.55
N ALA A 89 4.10 -10.03 -15.73
CA ALA A 89 3.54 -11.01 -16.66
C ALA A 89 3.79 -10.66 -18.14
N TRP A 90 4.05 -9.39 -18.49
CA TRP A 90 4.34 -8.85 -19.84
C TRP A 90 3.39 -9.28 -20.98
N THR A 91 2.33 -10.02 -20.68
CA THR A 91 1.42 -10.66 -21.63
C THR A 91 -0.01 -10.60 -21.10
N GLY A 92 -0.92 -10.08 -21.92
CA GLY A 92 -2.35 -9.95 -21.57
C GLY A 92 -3.06 -11.29 -21.29
N LYS A 93 -2.51 -12.42 -21.76
CA LYS A 93 -3.07 -13.76 -21.51
C LYS A 93 -2.99 -14.18 -20.04
N LEU A 94 -2.12 -13.55 -19.26
CA LEU A 94 -1.87 -13.86 -17.84
C LEU A 94 -2.57 -12.88 -16.90
N VAL A 95 -3.43 -11.98 -17.40
CA VAL A 95 -4.13 -10.99 -16.56
C VAL A 95 -5.01 -11.67 -15.52
N TRP A 96 -5.71 -12.74 -15.89
CA TRP A 96 -6.54 -13.49 -14.94
C TRP A 96 -5.71 -14.15 -13.83
N LEU A 97 -4.58 -14.75 -14.20
CA LEU A 97 -3.64 -15.33 -13.24
C LEU A 97 -3.06 -14.24 -12.32
N SER A 98 -2.71 -13.08 -12.89
CA SER A 98 -2.15 -11.94 -12.16
C SER A 98 -3.15 -11.39 -11.14
N LEU A 99 -4.44 -11.35 -11.48
CA LEU A 99 -5.51 -10.93 -10.58
C LEU A 99 -5.66 -11.90 -9.40
N GLN A 100 -5.62 -13.20 -9.67
CA GLN A 100 -5.66 -14.23 -8.62
C GLN A 100 -4.42 -14.14 -7.71
N LYS A 101 -3.21 -14.03 -8.28
CA LYS A 101 -1.96 -13.81 -7.53
C LYS A 101 -2.06 -12.56 -6.65
N ALA A 102 -2.55 -11.44 -7.20
CA ALA A 102 -2.73 -10.20 -6.48
C ALA A 102 -3.70 -10.35 -5.29
N PHE A 103 -4.82 -11.02 -5.50
CA PHE A 103 -5.83 -11.24 -4.48
C PHE A 103 -5.30 -12.05 -3.29
N PHE A 104 -4.68 -13.21 -3.54
CA PHE A 104 -4.14 -14.05 -2.46
C PHE A 104 -2.95 -13.39 -1.76
N SER A 105 -2.07 -12.71 -2.51
CA SER A 105 -0.94 -11.97 -1.93
C SER A 105 -1.42 -10.80 -1.06
N THR A 106 -2.53 -10.16 -1.43
CA THR A 106 -3.15 -9.10 -0.64
C THR A 106 -3.65 -9.63 0.69
N ILE A 107 -4.39 -10.74 0.69
CA ILE A 107 -4.89 -11.36 1.93
C ILE A 107 -3.71 -11.71 2.85
N PHE A 108 -2.68 -12.37 2.31
CA PHE A 108 -1.51 -12.76 3.07
C PHE A 108 -0.80 -11.53 3.69
N THR A 109 -0.54 -10.51 2.87
CA THR A 109 0.14 -9.28 3.32
C THR A 109 -0.70 -8.53 4.36
N LEU A 110 -2.02 -8.48 4.17
CA LEU A 110 -2.95 -7.83 5.10
C LEU A 110 -2.94 -8.51 6.47
N VAL A 111 -2.97 -9.86 6.50
CA VAL A 111 -2.87 -10.62 7.76
C VAL A 111 -1.55 -10.32 8.47
N LEU A 112 -0.42 -10.34 7.74
CA LEU A 112 0.88 -10.00 8.32
C LEU A 112 0.90 -8.57 8.88
N LEU A 113 0.37 -7.59 8.14
CA LEU A 113 0.32 -6.21 8.61
C LEU A 113 -0.52 -6.05 9.87
N ILE A 114 -1.65 -6.76 9.98
CA ILE A 114 -2.48 -6.75 11.19
C ILE A 114 -1.69 -7.31 12.37
N ILE A 115 -1.00 -8.44 12.19
CA ILE A 115 -0.16 -9.04 13.23
C ILE A 115 0.94 -8.07 13.68
N VAL A 116 1.66 -7.46 12.73
CA VAL A 116 2.72 -6.48 12.99
C VAL A 116 2.18 -5.27 13.74
N GLN A 117 1.02 -4.74 13.35
CA GLN A 117 0.38 -3.63 14.06
C GLN A 117 0.05 -3.97 15.50
N TYR A 118 -0.51 -5.14 15.77
CA TYR A 118 -0.80 -5.56 17.15
C TYR A 118 0.45 -5.84 17.98
N LEU A 119 1.52 -6.35 17.37
CA LEU A 119 2.76 -6.73 18.07
C LEU A 119 3.64 -5.52 18.42
N PHE A 120 3.87 -4.62 17.46
CA PHE A 120 4.89 -3.56 17.61
C PHE A 120 4.31 -2.21 17.99
N PHE A 121 3.10 -1.89 17.52
CA PHE A 121 2.47 -0.63 17.87
C PHE A 121 1.65 -0.85 19.13
N THR A 122 2.31 -1.10 20.27
CA THR A 122 1.67 -1.14 21.59
C THR A 122 1.62 0.26 22.23
N SER A 123 0.49 0.56 22.88
CA SER A 123 0.12 1.84 23.52
C SER A 123 1.30 2.74 23.96
N ARG A 124 1.44 3.93 23.37
CA ARG A 124 1.82 5.07 24.21
C ARG A 124 0.57 5.40 25.03
N LYS A 125 0.56 4.98 26.30
CA LYS A 125 -0.31 5.60 27.29
C LYS A 125 -0.04 7.11 27.23
N LYS A 126 -1.03 7.87 26.78
CA LYS A 126 -1.14 9.28 27.14
C LYS A 126 -1.64 9.36 28.57
#